data_AF-A0A644ZIR8-F1
#
_entry.id   AF-A0A644ZIR8-F1
#
_cell.length_a   1.000
_cell.length_b   1.000
_cell.length_c   1.000
_cell.angle_alpha   90.00
_cell.angle_beta   90.00
_cell.angle_gamma   90.00
#
_symmetry.space_group_name_H-M   'P 1'
#
loop_
_entity.id
_entity.type
_entity.pdbx_description
1 polymer ?
#
loop_
_entity_poly.entity_id
_entity_poly.type
_entity_poly.pdbx_seq_one_letter_code
_entity_poly.pdbx_strand_id
1 'polypeptide(L)'
;MKNSKVRILALALAIIFPLIMLPSCVNNSSPDGSAAVQTQQDEEYLNEIYQKYVSMLNANSGITDYPWATPSDIAADQLVDFCSFNNLLKLKGPNGEYEGQIFFVPAEEVEAALLKYFDGISPEYLRTSRYYEFDEIPGRDYKNKYLMPQGGGGGLTKALKVEEDGDILRIVVGVYVGDDTENPVDTFLLSVRVEEDGFKYLSYETYT
;
A
#
# COMPACT_ATOMS: atom_id res chain seq x y z
N MET A 1 18.64 -7.05 -65.37
CA MET A 1 17.82 -5.81 -65.32
C MET A 1 18.59 -4.74 -64.56
N LYS A 2 18.30 -3.48 -64.90
CA LYS A 2 19.15 -2.28 -64.82
C LYS A 2 19.57 -1.83 -63.40
N ASN A 3 20.76 -1.21 -63.39
CA ASN A 3 21.22 -0.19 -62.44
C ASN A 3 20.17 0.88 -62.13
N SER A 4 20.17 1.41 -60.90
CA SER A 4 20.35 2.87 -60.67
C SER A 4 20.56 3.20 -59.19
N LYS A 5 21.75 3.76 -58.91
CA LYS A 5 22.03 4.67 -57.79
C LYS A 5 21.11 5.87 -57.86
N VAL A 6 20.67 6.41 -56.71
CA VAL A 6 20.59 7.87 -56.50
C VAL A 6 20.87 8.18 -55.02
N ARG A 7 22.03 8.80 -54.78
CA ARG A 7 22.29 9.67 -53.63
C ARG A 7 21.88 11.08 -54.07
N ILE A 8 21.10 11.81 -53.27
CA ILE A 8 21.04 13.27 -53.35
C ILE A 8 21.26 13.85 -51.95
N LEU A 9 22.11 14.86 -51.98
CA LEU A 9 22.76 15.61 -50.92
C LEU A 9 21.91 16.84 -50.55
N ALA A 10 21.97 17.23 -49.28
CA ALA A 10 21.97 18.59 -48.73
C ALA A 10 20.94 19.64 -49.20
N LEU A 11 20.24 20.24 -48.23
CA LEU A 11 20.22 21.70 -48.13
C LEU A 11 20.03 22.15 -46.67
N ALA A 12 21.05 22.84 -46.16
CA ALA A 12 21.00 23.63 -44.94
C ALA A 12 20.27 24.94 -45.24
N LEU A 13 19.36 25.37 -44.36
CA LEU A 13 18.91 26.76 -44.31
C LEU A 13 19.08 27.28 -42.89
N ALA A 14 20.12 28.10 -42.71
CA ALA A 14 20.27 28.98 -41.58
C ALA A 14 19.29 30.15 -41.75
N ILE A 15 18.48 30.42 -40.73
CA ILE A 15 17.75 31.69 -40.62
C ILE A 15 18.31 32.42 -39.40
N ILE A 16 18.89 33.58 -39.70
CA ILE A 16 19.49 34.55 -38.78
C ILE A 16 18.37 35.41 -38.17
N PHE A 17 18.53 35.74 -36.89
CA PHE A 17 17.77 36.66 -36.04
C PHE A 17 17.27 37.95 -36.72
N PRO A 18 16.23 38.59 -36.16
CA PRO A 18 16.54 39.87 -35.52
C PRO A 18 16.10 39.96 -34.06
N LEU A 19 17.03 40.52 -33.30
CA LEU A 19 16.98 40.95 -31.91
C LEU A 19 15.89 42.04 -31.76
N ILE A 20 14.80 41.77 -31.05
CA ILE A 20 13.87 42.81 -30.59
C ILE A 20 14.15 43.04 -29.10
N MET A 21 14.86 44.14 -28.83
CA MET A 21 14.96 44.78 -27.52
C MET A 21 13.68 45.57 -27.27
N LEU A 22 12.98 45.29 -26.18
CA LEU A 22 12.05 46.22 -25.51
C LEU A 22 12.07 45.98 -23.98
N PRO A 23 11.68 47.00 -23.19
CA PRO A 23 12.37 47.38 -21.96
C PRO A 23 11.82 46.70 -20.70
N SER A 24 12.65 46.78 -19.65
CA SER A 24 12.42 46.38 -18.28
C SER A 24 11.00 46.61 -17.76
N CYS A 25 10.35 45.54 -17.32
CA CYS A 25 9.44 45.59 -16.17
C CYS A 25 10.13 44.88 -15.01
N VAL A 26 10.48 45.66 -14.00
CA VAL A 26 10.70 45.21 -12.63
C VAL A 26 9.53 44.32 -12.25
N ASN A 27 9.77 43.04 -11.96
CA ASN A 27 8.86 42.26 -11.14
C ASN A 27 9.63 41.81 -9.91
N ASN A 28 9.30 42.45 -8.78
CA ASN A 28 9.44 41.83 -7.48
C ASN A 28 8.59 40.55 -7.51
N SER A 29 9.23 39.39 -7.71
CA SER A 29 8.61 38.12 -7.42
C SER A 29 8.58 37.96 -5.91
N SER A 30 7.43 38.24 -5.31
CA SER A 30 7.09 37.70 -3.99
C SER A 30 7.29 36.19 -4.02
N PRO A 31 8.00 35.59 -3.05
CA PRO A 31 7.87 34.16 -2.83
C PRO A 31 6.49 33.89 -2.21
N ASP A 32 6.08 32.62 -2.24
CA ASP A 32 5.09 32.05 -1.31
C ASP A 32 3.59 32.13 -1.66
N GLY A 33 3.23 31.70 -2.88
CA GLY A 33 1.87 31.24 -3.17
C GLY A 33 1.84 29.83 -3.79
N SER A 34 2.66 29.60 -4.82
CA SER A 34 2.65 28.33 -5.56
C SER A 34 3.31 27.17 -4.82
N ALA A 35 4.38 27.44 -4.06
CA ALA A 35 5.10 26.40 -3.32
C ALA A 35 4.25 25.85 -2.17
N ALA A 36 3.61 26.72 -1.39
CA ALA A 36 2.71 26.32 -0.30
C ALA A 36 1.50 25.52 -0.80
N VAL A 37 0.91 25.91 -1.94
CA VAL A 37 -0.22 25.19 -2.55
C VAL A 37 0.20 23.82 -3.09
N GLN A 38 1.38 23.73 -3.73
CA GLN A 38 1.91 22.45 -4.21
C GLN A 38 2.20 21.49 -3.05
N THR A 39 2.85 21.97 -1.98
CA THR A 39 3.15 21.15 -0.80
C THR A 39 1.88 20.64 -0.11
N GLN A 40 0.84 21.48 0.00
CA GLN A 40 -0.46 21.04 0.55
C GLN A 40 -1.14 19.97 -0.32
N GLN A 41 -1.09 20.14 -1.64
CA GLN A 41 -1.66 19.16 -2.57
C GLN A 41 -0.89 17.83 -2.52
N ASP A 42 0.43 17.88 -2.35
CA ASP A 42 1.28 16.70 -2.22
C ASP A 42 1.00 15.98 -0.87
N GLU A 43 0.81 16.71 0.22
CA GLU A 43 0.45 16.15 1.54
C GLU A 43 -0.94 15.50 1.55
N GLU A 44 -1.94 16.13 0.91
CA GLU A 44 -3.29 15.56 0.78
C GLU A 44 -3.25 14.25 -0.01
N TYR A 45 -2.55 14.24 -1.14
CA TYR A 45 -2.36 13.03 -1.95
C TYR A 45 -1.64 11.92 -1.18
N LEU A 46 -0.55 12.23 -0.47
CA LEU A 46 0.14 11.24 0.36
C LEU A 46 -0.74 10.69 1.49
N ASN A 47 -1.60 11.54 2.08
CA ASN A 47 -2.57 11.08 3.06
C ASN A 47 -3.63 10.16 2.44
N GLU A 48 -4.15 10.46 1.23
CA GLU A 48 -5.06 9.56 0.52
C GLU A 48 -4.42 8.19 0.24
N ILE A 49 -3.16 8.19 -0.22
CA ILE A 49 -2.37 6.98 -0.44
C ILE A 49 -2.22 6.18 0.86
N TYR A 50 -1.87 6.87 1.96
CA TYR A 50 -1.77 6.25 3.28
C TYR A 50 -3.09 5.58 3.68
N GLN A 51 -4.20 6.33 3.63
CA GLN A 51 -5.52 5.82 4.05
C GLN A 51 -5.94 4.60 3.24
N LYS A 52 -5.66 4.60 1.93
CA LYS A 52 -6.10 3.54 1.03
C LYS A 52 -5.22 2.30 1.07
N TYR A 53 -3.90 2.46 1.15
CA TYR A 53 -2.95 1.37 0.90
C TYR A 53 -2.08 1.00 2.12
N VAL A 54 -1.81 1.94 3.02
CA VAL A 54 -0.84 1.72 4.11
C VAL A 54 -1.52 1.44 5.44
N SER A 55 -2.63 2.14 5.72
CA SER A 55 -3.36 2.09 6.99
C SER A 55 -3.71 0.66 7.42
N MET A 56 -4.08 -0.20 6.47
CA MET A 56 -4.48 -1.57 6.75
C MET A 56 -3.33 -2.48 7.19
N LEU A 57 -2.11 -2.23 6.74
CA LEU A 57 -0.93 -3.02 7.15
C LEU A 57 -0.56 -2.73 8.60
N ASN A 58 -0.70 -1.47 9.01
CA ASN A 58 -0.29 -0.94 10.30
C ASN A 58 -1.22 -1.32 11.47
N ALA A 59 -2.26 -2.12 11.22
CA ALA A 59 -3.26 -2.50 12.20
C ALA A 59 -2.75 -3.54 13.23
N ASN A 60 -1.51 -3.48 13.72
CA ASN A 60 -0.95 -4.46 14.67
C ASN A 60 -0.94 -5.94 14.23
N SER A 61 -1.13 -6.20 12.94
CA SER A 61 -1.12 -7.55 12.38
C SER A 61 0.25 -8.23 12.34
N GLY A 62 1.31 -7.52 12.76
CA GLY A 62 2.70 -7.95 12.66
C GLY A 62 3.24 -8.03 11.22
N ILE A 63 2.41 -7.81 10.20
CA ILE A 63 2.78 -7.89 8.78
C ILE A 63 3.86 -6.87 8.39
N THR A 64 4.05 -5.82 9.19
CA THR A 64 5.07 -4.78 9.01
C THR A 64 6.30 -4.98 9.89
N ASP A 65 6.32 -5.99 10.76
CA ASP A 65 7.44 -6.21 11.70
C ASP A 65 8.71 -6.67 10.97
N TYR A 66 8.55 -7.36 9.84
CA TYR A 66 9.63 -7.89 9.03
C TYR A 66 9.35 -7.66 7.55
N PRO A 67 10.39 -7.44 6.72
CA PRO A 67 10.22 -7.33 5.29
C PRO A 67 9.82 -8.67 4.67
N TRP A 68 9.02 -8.61 3.62
CA TRP A 68 8.58 -9.76 2.81
C TRP A 68 8.63 -9.39 1.33
N ALA A 69 9.21 -10.28 0.52
CA ALA A 69 9.35 -10.07 -0.92
C ALA A 69 8.08 -10.47 -1.67
N THR A 70 7.32 -11.41 -1.11
CA THR A 70 6.02 -11.87 -1.62
C THR A 70 5.06 -12.14 -0.47
N PRO A 71 3.74 -12.17 -0.70
CA PRO A 71 2.79 -12.48 0.37
C PRO A 71 2.95 -13.89 0.97
N SER A 72 3.56 -14.83 0.24
CA SER A 72 3.85 -16.18 0.75
C SER A 72 4.95 -16.21 1.82
N ASP A 73 5.72 -15.13 1.98
CA ASP A 73 6.74 -15.00 3.03
C ASP A 73 6.11 -14.58 4.38
N ILE A 74 4.87 -14.09 4.38
CA ILE A 74 4.16 -13.63 5.59
C ILE A 74 3.64 -14.85 6.35
N ALA A 75 3.86 -14.91 7.67
CA ALA A 75 3.35 -16.01 8.48
C ALA A 75 1.80 -16.08 8.44
N ALA A 76 1.25 -17.31 8.41
CA ALA A 76 -0.20 -17.51 8.38
C ALA A 76 -0.93 -16.79 9.54
N ASP A 77 -0.33 -16.77 10.73
CA ASP A 77 -0.86 -16.05 11.90
C ASP A 77 -1.00 -14.54 11.62
N GLN A 78 0.01 -13.92 11.00
CA GLN A 78 0.00 -12.48 10.68
C GLN A 78 -1.05 -12.15 9.61
N LEU A 79 -1.32 -13.06 8.68
CA LEU A 79 -2.41 -12.91 7.70
C LEU A 79 -3.78 -12.99 8.39
N VAL A 80 -3.99 -13.95 9.30
CA VAL A 80 -5.25 -14.02 10.07
C VAL A 80 -5.41 -12.80 10.97
N ASP A 81 -4.34 -12.35 11.61
CA ASP A 81 -4.29 -11.11 12.35
C ASP A 81 -4.71 -9.94 11.44
N PHE A 82 -4.11 -9.77 10.25
CA PHE A 82 -4.49 -8.74 9.29
C PHE A 82 -5.99 -8.74 8.97
N CYS A 83 -6.58 -9.92 8.78
CA CYS A 83 -8.02 -10.05 8.55
C CYS A 83 -8.84 -9.52 9.74
N SER A 84 -8.41 -9.89 10.95
CA SER A 84 -9.08 -9.55 12.20
C SER A 84 -8.95 -8.06 12.52
N PHE A 85 -7.74 -7.53 12.57
CA PHE A 85 -7.48 -6.15 12.95
C PHE A 85 -8.15 -5.12 12.01
N ASN A 86 -8.29 -5.45 10.72
CA ASN A 86 -8.99 -4.60 9.76
C ASN A 86 -10.50 -4.85 9.69
N ASN A 87 -11.02 -5.79 10.47
CA ASN A 87 -12.41 -6.27 10.42
C ASN A 87 -12.90 -6.48 8.97
N LEU A 88 -12.12 -7.21 8.16
CA LEU A 88 -12.42 -7.38 6.72
C LEU A 88 -13.81 -7.98 6.46
N LEU A 89 -14.31 -8.73 7.44
CA LEU A 89 -15.60 -9.41 7.42
C LEU A 89 -16.75 -8.56 7.99
N LYS A 90 -16.49 -7.33 8.45
CA LYS A 90 -17.48 -6.40 9.00
C LYS A 90 -18.31 -7.02 10.13
N LEU A 91 -17.65 -7.83 10.96
CA LEU A 91 -18.21 -8.51 12.10
C LEU A 91 -18.73 -7.50 13.12
N LYS A 92 -19.79 -7.88 13.82
CA LYS A 92 -20.44 -7.08 14.85
C LYS A 92 -20.79 -7.96 16.04
N GLY A 93 -20.41 -7.52 17.22
CA GLY A 93 -20.80 -8.15 18.48
C GLY A 93 -22.26 -7.87 18.84
N PRO A 94 -22.73 -8.42 19.97
CA PRO A 94 -24.12 -8.29 20.42
C PRO A 94 -24.64 -6.86 20.55
N ASN A 95 -23.74 -5.90 20.84
CA ASN A 95 -24.05 -4.48 20.98
C ASN A 95 -23.68 -3.66 19.73
N GLY A 96 -23.33 -4.31 18.63
CA GLY A 96 -22.83 -3.66 17.41
C GLY A 96 -21.33 -3.37 17.41
N GLU A 97 -20.63 -3.61 18.51
CA GLU A 97 -19.19 -3.37 18.68
C GLU A 97 -18.36 -4.55 18.15
N TYR A 98 -17.27 -4.26 17.45
CA TYR A 98 -16.30 -5.27 17.00
C TYR A 98 -15.11 -5.39 17.96
N GLU A 99 -14.55 -4.24 18.37
CA GLU A 99 -13.42 -4.15 19.28
C GLU A 99 -13.74 -4.81 20.62
N GLY A 100 -12.77 -5.48 21.23
CA GLY A 100 -13.01 -6.13 22.52
C GLY A 100 -13.79 -7.46 22.44
N GLN A 101 -14.12 -7.98 21.24
CA GLN A 101 -14.88 -9.24 21.05
C GLN A 101 -14.09 -10.36 20.35
N ILE A 102 -14.28 -11.62 20.79
CA ILE A 102 -13.71 -12.81 20.15
C ILE A 102 -14.75 -13.42 19.22
N PHE A 103 -14.38 -13.70 17.97
CA PHE A 103 -15.25 -14.34 16.98
C PHE A 103 -14.68 -15.67 16.51
N PHE A 104 -15.56 -16.63 16.25
CA PHE A 104 -15.25 -17.85 15.50
C PHE A 104 -15.90 -17.74 14.14
N VAL A 105 -15.08 -17.69 13.10
CA VAL A 105 -15.54 -17.39 11.74
C VAL A 105 -15.29 -18.59 10.83
N PRO A 106 -16.24 -18.98 9.96
CA PRO A 106 -16.01 -20.01 8.95
C PRO A 106 -14.71 -19.79 8.17
N ALA A 107 -13.91 -20.85 8.03
CA ALA A 107 -12.60 -20.76 7.42
C ALA A 107 -12.63 -20.18 6.00
N GLU A 108 -13.63 -20.59 5.22
CA GLU A 108 -13.84 -20.11 3.85
C GLU A 108 -14.04 -18.59 3.76
N GLU A 109 -14.67 -17.96 4.77
CA GLU A 109 -14.90 -16.52 4.78
C GLU A 109 -13.60 -15.75 5.01
N VAL A 110 -12.79 -16.20 5.98
CA VAL A 110 -11.48 -15.60 6.29
C VAL A 110 -10.52 -15.76 5.11
N GLU A 111 -10.46 -16.97 4.55
CA GLU A 111 -9.62 -17.30 3.40
C GLU A 111 -10.00 -16.45 2.18
N ALA A 112 -11.29 -16.35 1.85
CA ALA A 112 -11.77 -15.53 0.75
C ALA A 112 -11.53 -14.03 0.99
N ALA A 113 -11.62 -13.55 2.24
CA ALA A 113 -11.32 -12.15 2.57
C ALA A 113 -9.84 -11.82 2.36
N LEU A 114 -8.93 -12.71 2.77
CA LEU A 114 -7.49 -12.50 2.61
C LEU A 114 -7.04 -12.59 1.15
N LEU A 115 -7.59 -13.53 0.39
CA LEU A 115 -7.31 -13.68 -1.04
C LEU A 115 -7.69 -12.44 -1.87
N LYS A 116 -8.51 -11.52 -1.36
CA LYS A 116 -8.76 -10.23 -2.02
C LYS A 116 -7.57 -9.29 -2.01
N TYR A 117 -6.67 -9.42 -1.02
CA TYR A 117 -5.55 -8.50 -0.83
C TYR A 117 -4.20 -9.14 -1.14
N PHE A 118 -4.08 -10.45 -1.05
CA PHE A 118 -2.83 -11.18 -1.21
C PHE A 118 -2.96 -12.29 -2.25
N ASP A 119 -2.08 -12.26 -3.25
CA ASP A 119 -1.91 -13.37 -4.19
C ASP A 119 -0.81 -14.33 -3.68
N GLY A 120 -0.81 -15.56 -4.18
CA GLY A 120 0.24 -16.55 -3.85
C GLY A 120 0.09 -17.22 -2.49
N ILE A 121 -0.93 -16.87 -1.71
CA ILE A 121 -1.34 -17.59 -0.50
C ILE A 121 -2.43 -18.62 -0.84
N SER A 122 -2.50 -19.71 -0.06
CA SER A 122 -3.49 -20.77 -0.26
C SER A 122 -4.29 -21.02 1.02
N PRO A 123 -5.55 -21.50 0.92
CA PRO A 123 -6.30 -21.99 2.08
C PRO A 123 -5.52 -22.99 2.93
N GLU A 124 -4.80 -23.91 2.29
CA GLU A 124 -3.99 -24.93 2.97
C GLU A 124 -2.86 -24.28 3.79
N TYR A 125 -2.23 -23.24 3.26
CA TYR A 125 -1.23 -22.46 3.99
C TYR A 125 -1.84 -21.69 5.16
N LEU A 126 -2.96 -21.00 4.94
CA LEU A 126 -3.65 -20.23 5.99
C LEU A 126 -4.07 -21.10 7.17
N ARG A 127 -4.48 -22.35 6.91
CA ARG A 127 -4.87 -23.34 7.93
C ARG A 127 -3.71 -23.86 8.78
N THR A 128 -2.46 -23.48 8.46
CA THR A 128 -1.32 -23.72 9.35
C THR A 128 -1.27 -22.72 10.52
N SER A 129 -2.12 -21.68 10.49
CA SER A 129 -2.23 -20.72 11.57
C SER A 129 -2.67 -21.38 12.88
N ARG A 130 -2.10 -20.91 14.00
CA ARG A 130 -2.52 -21.31 15.36
C ARG A 130 -3.97 -20.95 15.67
N TYR A 131 -4.55 -20.03 14.90
CA TYR A 131 -5.93 -19.58 15.06
C TYR A 131 -6.94 -20.49 14.36
N TYR A 132 -6.48 -21.40 13.51
CA TYR A 132 -7.35 -22.34 12.83
C TYR A 132 -7.72 -23.50 13.76
N GLU A 133 -9.03 -23.67 14.00
CA GLU A 133 -9.57 -24.77 14.80
C GLU A 133 -10.13 -25.86 13.88
N PHE A 134 -9.42 -26.99 13.81
CA PHE A 134 -9.77 -28.12 12.97
C PHE A 134 -10.65 -29.16 13.68
N ASP A 135 -10.52 -29.29 14.99
CA ASP A 135 -11.15 -30.36 15.75
C ASP A 135 -12.54 -30.00 16.27
N GLU A 136 -13.44 -30.99 16.22
CA GLU A 136 -14.76 -30.87 16.82
C GLU A 136 -14.63 -30.95 18.34
N ILE A 137 -14.92 -29.84 19.03
CA ILE A 137 -15.07 -29.86 20.48
C ILE A 137 -16.52 -30.27 20.79
N PRO A 138 -16.77 -31.42 21.45
CA PRO A 138 -18.13 -31.89 21.71
C PRO A 138 -19.00 -30.83 22.37
N GLY A 139 -20.17 -30.57 21.77
CA GLY A 139 -21.12 -29.56 22.25
C GLY A 139 -20.82 -28.13 21.79
N ARG A 140 -19.82 -27.93 20.90
CA ARG A 140 -19.50 -26.63 20.30
C ARG A 140 -19.25 -26.74 18.80
N ASP A 141 -19.84 -25.82 18.04
CA ASP A 141 -19.64 -25.73 16.59
C ASP A 141 -18.42 -24.85 16.27
N TYR A 142 -17.22 -25.40 16.40
CA TYR A 142 -15.95 -24.69 16.12
C TYR A 142 -15.12 -25.30 15.00
N LYS A 143 -15.54 -26.43 14.47
CA LYS A 143 -14.82 -27.12 13.40
C LYS A 143 -14.73 -26.24 12.16
N ASN A 144 -13.53 -26.18 11.56
CA ASN A 144 -13.27 -25.46 10.32
C ASN A 144 -13.56 -23.95 10.45
N LYS A 145 -13.10 -23.35 11.54
CA LYS A 145 -13.22 -21.92 11.82
C LYS A 145 -11.88 -21.34 12.22
N TYR A 146 -11.70 -20.04 11.98
CA TYR A 146 -10.63 -19.28 12.63
C TYR A 146 -11.17 -18.60 13.89
N LEU A 147 -10.40 -18.68 14.96
CA LEU A 147 -10.48 -17.76 16.07
C LEU A 147 -9.94 -16.41 15.60
N MET A 148 -10.79 -15.38 15.52
CA MET A 148 -10.36 -14.04 15.15
C MET A 148 -9.86 -13.32 16.40
N PRO A 149 -8.53 -13.15 16.57
CA PRO A 149 -7.96 -12.51 17.75
C PRO A 149 -8.34 -11.03 17.76
N GLN A 150 -8.68 -10.52 18.94
CA GLN A 150 -8.96 -9.09 19.09
C GLN A 150 -7.72 -8.26 18.83
N GLY A 151 -7.96 -7.10 18.24
CA GLY A 151 -6.96 -6.07 18.11
C GLY A 151 -6.97 -5.01 19.20
N GLY A 152 -5.77 -4.54 19.51
CA GLY A 152 -5.50 -3.27 20.18
C GLY A 152 -4.12 -2.77 19.78
N GLY A 153 -4.05 -1.52 19.30
CA GLY A 153 -2.83 -0.77 18.96
C GLY A 153 -2.58 -0.61 17.46
N GLY A 154 -1.73 0.36 17.12
CA GLY A 154 -1.21 0.61 15.79
C GLY A 154 0.14 1.29 15.93
N GLY A 155 1.05 1.03 14.99
CA GLY A 155 2.25 1.86 14.83
C GLY A 155 1.87 3.24 14.31
N LEU A 156 2.79 4.19 14.32
CA LEU A 156 2.62 5.43 13.58
C LEU A 156 3.31 5.26 12.23
N THR A 157 2.54 5.28 11.14
CA THR A 157 3.09 5.17 9.78
C THR A 157 2.58 6.29 8.87
N LYS A 158 3.38 6.67 7.87
CA LYS A 158 3.00 7.67 6.85
C LYS A 158 3.51 7.25 5.47
N ALA A 159 2.77 7.58 4.43
CA ALA A 159 3.33 7.59 3.07
C ALA A 159 4.20 8.84 2.91
N LEU A 160 5.45 8.66 2.49
CA LEU A 160 6.44 9.73 2.32
C LEU A 160 6.65 10.09 0.86
N LYS A 161 6.52 9.10 -0.02
CA LYS A 161 6.73 9.24 -1.46
C LYS A 161 5.95 8.15 -2.18
N VAL A 162 5.48 8.44 -3.39
CA VAL A 162 4.86 7.47 -4.29
C VAL A 162 5.50 7.58 -5.66
N GLU A 163 5.77 6.43 -6.26
CA GLU A 163 6.12 6.29 -7.67
C GLU A 163 5.07 5.41 -8.35
N GLU A 164 4.53 5.90 -9.46
CA GLU A 164 3.52 5.21 -10.25
C GLU A 164 4.18 4.60 -11.49
N ASP A 165 3.90 3.33 -11.76
CA ASP A 165 4.42 2.57 -12.90
C ASP A 165 3.32 1.65 -13.44
N GLY A 166 2.51 2.21 -14.35
CA GLY A 166 1.34 1.50 -14.89
C GLY A 166 0.31 1.21 -13.80
N ASP A 167 0.07 -0.07 -13.53
CA ASP A 167 -0.82 -0.55 -12.47
C ASP A 167 -0.11 -0.75 -11.13
N ILE A 168 1.20 -0.47 -11.04
CA ILE A 168 1.98 -0.64 -9.80
C ILE A 168 2.23 0.72 -9.13
N LEU A 169 1.92 0.78 -7.84
CA LEU A 169 2.34 1.85 -6.93
C LEU A 169 3.51 1.36 -6.08
N ARG A 170 4.57 2.16 -6.01
CA ARG A 170 5.69 1.98 -5.09
C ARG A 170 5.67 3.10 -4.08
N ILE A 171 5.33 2.76 -2.83
CA ILE A 171 5.06 3.72 -1.76
C ILE A 171 6.19 3.60 -0.74
N VAL A 172 6.93 4.69 -0.53
CA VAL A 172 7.87 4.77 0.60
C VAL A 172 7.06 5.05 1.86
N VAL A 173 7.12 4.13 2.82
CA VAL A 173 6.41 4.19 4.10
C VAL A 173 7.42 4.49 5.20
N GLY A 174 7.19 5.55 5.96
CA GLY A 174 7.94 5.84 7.18
C GLY A 174 7.25 5.23 8.40
N VAL A 175 8.03 4.61 9.28
CA VAL A 175 7.59 4.11 10.59
C VAL A 175 8.10 5.04 11.68
N TYR A 176 7.24 5.40 12.63
CA TYR A 176 7.49 6.38 13.67
C TYR A 176 7.18 5.79 15.05
N VAL A 177 7.85 6.30 16.09
CA VAL A 177 7.70 5.82 17.46
C VAL A 177 7.58 6.99 18.42
N GLY A 178 6.62 6.90 19.35
CA GLY A 178 6.36 7.95 20.34
C GLY A 178 5.80 9.21 19.70
N ASP A 179 6.33 10.37 20.08
CA ASP A 179 5.86 11.68 19.63
C ASP A 179 6.66 12.23 18.43
N ASP A 180 7.73 11.56 17.99
CA ASP A 180 8.48 11.97 16.79
C ASP A 180 7.72 11.53 15.54
N THR A 181 7.14 12.51 14.83
CA THR A 181 6.39 12.28 13.59
C THR A 181 7.08 12.86 12.35
N GLU A 182 8.31 13.35 12.53
CA GLU A 182 9.13 13.98 11.49
C GLU A 182 10.25 13.06 11.03
N ASN A 183 10.89 12.35 11.96
CA ASN A 183 11.99 11.44 11.67
C ASN A 183 11.55 9.98 11.80
N PRO A 184 11.33 9.26 10.68
CA PRO A 184 11.01 7.85 10.76
C PRO A 184 12.19 7.07 11.33
N VAL A 185 11.91 6.10 12.20
CA VAL A 185 12.93 5.17 12.73
C VAL A 185 13.34 4.14 11.68
N ASP A 186 12.42 3.80 10.78
CA ASP A 186 12.64 2.90 9.65
C ASP A 186 11.82 3.36 8.44
N THR A 187 12.33 3.04 7.25
CA THR A 187 11.63 3.26 5.98
C THR A 187 11.52 1.97 5.19
N PHE A 188 10.35 1.77 4.59
CA PHE A 188 10.05 0.60 3.79
C PHE A 188 9.48 0.98 2.44
N LEU A 189 9.70 0.14 1.43
CA LEU A 189 9.10 0.23 0.13
C LEU A 189 7.95 -0.77 0.06
N LEU A 190 6.73 -0.25 0.02
CA LEU A 190 5.51 -1.01 -0.19
C LEU A 190 5.17 -1.02 -1.68
N SER A 191 5.09 -2.21 -2.27
CA SER A 191 4.62 -2.38 -3.65
C SER A 191 3.17 -2.87 -3.68
N VAL A 192 2.33 -2.17 -4.43
CA VAL A 192 0.89 -2.45 -4.57
C VAL A 192 0.53 -2.52 -6.05
N ARG A 193 -0.26 -3.53 -6.45
CA ARG A 193 -0.93 -3.53 -7.76
C ARG A 193 -2.34 -2.97 -7.61
N VAL A 194 -2.67 -1.95 -8.38
CA VAL A 194 -4.00 -1.34 -8.46
C VAL A 194 -4.86 -2.16 -9.42
N GLU A 195 -6.09 -2.47 -9.01
CA GLU A 195 -7.07 -3.21 -9.80
C GLU A 195 -8.37 -2.39 -9.89
N GLU A 196 -9.27 -2.74 -10.83
CA GLU A 196 -10.51 -1.98 -11.08
C GLU A 196 -11.38 -1.85 -9.81
N ASP A 197 -11.50 -2.92 -9.04
CA ASP A 197 -12.34 -3.01 -7.84
C ASP A 197 -11.52 -3.04 -6.52
N GLY A 198 -10.23 -2.74 -6.57
CA GLY A 198 -9.39 -2.86 -5.37
C GLY A 198 -7.89 -2.77 -5.64
N PHE A 199 -7.12 -3.55 -4.89
CA PHE A 199 -5.68 -3.62 -5.02
C PHE A 199 -5.13 -4.91 -4.39
N LYS A 200 -3.88 -5.23 -4.72
CA LYS A 200 -3.12 -6.35 -4.16
C LYS A 200 -1.80 -5.88 -3.60
N TYR A 201 -1.47 -6.38 -2.41
CA TYR A 201 -0.14 -6.24 -1.84
C TYR A 201 0.83 -7.19 -2.54
N LEU A 202 1.98 -6.66 -2.95
CA LEU A 202 3.00 -7.41 -3.68
C LEU A 202 4.27 -7.65 -2.85
N SER A 203 4.83 -6.59 -2.26
CA SER A 203 6.03 -6.67 -1.40
C SER A 203 6.05 -5.55 -0.34
N TYR A 204 6.81 -5.76 0.72
CA TYR A 204 7.17 -4.76 1.72
C TYR A 204 8.63 -4.97 2.10
N GLU A 205 9.51 -4.12 1.58
CA GLU A 205 10.95 -4.33 1.65
C GLU A 205 11.62 -3.14 2.35
N THR A 206 12.79 -3.34 2.98
CA THR A 206 13.53 -2.22 3.56
C THR A 206 13.93 -1.23 2.48
N TYR A 207 13.68 0.06 2.72
CA TYR A 207 14.07 1.15 1.82
C TYR A 207 15.33 1.83 2.35
N THR A 208 16.40 1.79 1.57
CA THR A 208 17.73 2.34 1.90
C THR A 208 18.12 3.50 1.00
#